data_AF-A0A4Q3VSV0-F1
#
_entry.id   AF-A0A4Q3VSV0-F1
#
_cell.length_a   1.000
_cell.length_b   1.000
_cell.length_c   1.000
_cell.angle_alpha   90.00
_cell.angle_beta   90.00
_cell.angle_gamma   90.00
#
_symmetry.space_group_name_H-M   'P 1'
#
loop_
_entity.id
_entity.type
_entity.pdbx_description
1 polymer ?
#
loop_
_entity_poly.entity_id
_entity_poly.type
_entity_poly.pdbx_seq_one_letter_code
_entity_poly.pdbx_strand_id
1 'polypeptide(L)'
;MKKALLLVAVLAAALALTLVVFGLPVGASLTLLLDGAFGDKFAWGRTAVKTTPLLFTGLGMTVAWRAGIYNVGGEGQYLLG
;
A
#
# COMPACT_ATOMS: atom_id res chain seq x y z
N MET A 1 -13.07 13.38 5.71
CA MET A 1 -13.68 12.02 5.71
C MET A 1 -14.11 11.55 4.32
N LYS A 2 -14.98 12.27 3.59
CA LYS A 2 -15.43 11.87 2.24
C LYS A 2 -14.29 11.52 1.26
N LYS A 3 -13.24 12.35 1.21
CA LYS A 3 -12.07 12.11 0.35
C LYS A 3 -11.29 10.83 0.71
N ALA A 4 -11.16 10.53 2.01
CA ALA A 4 -10.47 9.32 2.46
C ALA A 4 -11.27 8.05 2.10
N LEU A 5 -12.59 8.09 2.27
CA LEU A 5 -13.47 7.00 1.85
C LEU A 5 -13.39 6.75 0.33
N LEU A 6 -13.38 7.82 -0.46
CA LEU A 6 -13.22 7.73 -1.91
C LEU A 6 -11.86 7.12 -2.29
N LEU A 7 -10.77 7.52 -1.63
CA LEU A 7 -9.45 6.92 -1.85
C LEU A 7 -9.44 5.43 -1.56
N VAL A 8 -10.01 5.01 -0.42
CA VAL A 8 -10.11 3.59 -0.06
C VAL A 8 -10.93 2.81 -1.10
N ALA A 9 -12.06 3.38 -1.55
CA ALA A 9 -12.90 2.75 -2.57
C ALA A 9 -12.16 2.59 -3.91
N VAL A 10 -11.42 3.61 -4.35
CA VAL A 10 -10.63 3.57 -5.60
C VAL A 10 -9.52 2.51 -5.49
N LEU A 11 -8.80 2.45 -4.38
CA LEU A 11 -7.75 1.45 -4.17
C LEU A 11 -8.32 0.02 -4.14
N ALA A 12 -9.46 -0.17 -3.47
CA ALA A 12 -10.14 -1.46 -3.44
C ALA A 12 -10.63 -1.88 -4.84
N ALA A 13 -11.17 -0.94 -5.62
CA ALA A 13 -11.60 -1.19 -6.99
C ALA A 13 -10.41 -1.54 -7.90
N ALA A 14 -9.28 -0.83 -7.78
CA ALA A 14 -8.06 -1.13 -8.53
C ALA A 14 -7.51 -2.52 -8.19
N LEU A 15 -7.52 -2.90 -6.91
CA LEU A 15 -7.13 -4.24 -6.47
C LEU A 15 -8.05 -5.31 -7.07
N ALA A 16 -9.38 -5.13 -6.96
CA ALA A 16 -10.36 -6.06 -7.51
C ALA A 16 -10.22 -6.20 -9.03
N LEU A 17 -10.03 -5.09 -9.75
CA LEU A 17 -9.79 -5.08 -11.19
C LEU A 17 -8.52 -5.86 -11.55
N THR A 18 -7.43 -5.66 -10.79
CA THR A 18 -6.19 -6.41 -10.99
C THR A 18 -6.44 -7.92 -10.91
N LEU A 19 -7.16 -8.36 -9.88
CA LEU A 19 -7.51 -9.77 -9.71
C LEU A 19 -8.34 -10.30 -10.90
N VAL A 20 -9.32 -9.52 -11.39
CA VAL A 20 -10.14 -9.89 -12.55
C VAL A 20 -9.30 -10.00 -13.82
N VAL A 21 -8.40 -9.05 -14.09
CA VAL A 21 -7.52 -9.04 -15.26
C VAL A 21 -6.62 -10.27 -15.30
N PHE A 22 -6.15 -10.73 -14.14
CA PHE A 22 -5.34 -11.95 -14.02
C PHE A 22 -6.16 -13.24 -13.91
N GLY A 23 -7.49 -13.18 -14.01
CA GLY A 23 -8.36 -14.36 -13.93
C GLY A 23 -8.40 -15.01 -12.54
N LEU A 24 -8.07 -14.25 -11.49
CA LEU A 24 -8.05 -14.73 -10.11
C LEU A 24 -9.46 -14.63 -9.47
N PRO A 25 -9.86 -15.61 -8.64
CA PRO A 25 -11.15 -15.58 -7.96
C PRO A 25 -11.16 -14.48 -6.89
N VAL A 26 -11.79 -13.33 -7.21
CA VAL A 26 -11.73 -12.10 -6.40
C VAL A 26 -12.04 -12.35 -4.92
N GLY A 27 -13.14 -13.05 -4.61
CA GLY A 27 -13.53 -13.33 -3.22
C GLY A 27 -12.47 -14.11 -2.44
N ALA A 28 -12.01 -15.23 -2.99
CA ALA A 28 -10.99 -16.08 -2.36
C ALA A 28 -9.62 -15.39 -2.28
N SER A 29 -9.24 -14.62 -3.30
CA SER A 29 -8.00 -13.84 -3.29
C SER A 29 -8.03 -12.75 -2.22
N LEU A 30 -9.15 -12.05 -2.05
CA LEU A 30 -9.30 -11.05 -0.98
C LEU A 30 -9.23 -11.69 0.40
N THR A 31 -9.85 -12.86 0.61
CA THR A 31 -9.73 -13.57 1.89
C THR A 31 -8.29 -14.01 2.19
N LEU A 32 -7.55 -14.49 1.17
CA LEU A 32 -6.15 -14.85 1.33
C LEU A 32 -5.25 -13.64 1.63
N LEU A 33 -5.54 -12.48 1.03
CA LEU A 33 -4.82 -11.23 1.34
C LEU A 33 -5.05 -10.80 2.79
N LEU A 34 -6.29 -10.89 3.28
CA LEU A 34 -6.62 -10.56 4.67
C LEU A 34 -5.94 -11.53 5.65
N ASP A 35 -6.00 -12.84 5.37
CA ASP A 35 -5.35 -13.85 6.18
C ASP A 35 -3.81 -13.70 6.16
N GLY A 36 -3.23 -13.46 4.99
CA GLY A 36 -1.79 -13.20 4.86
C GLY A 36 -1.32 -11.94 5.58
N ALA A 37 -2.17 -10.94 5.73
CA ALA A 37 -1.85 -9.68 6.40
C ALA A 37 -2.12 -9.70 7.92
N PHE A 38 -3.16 -10.40 8.38
CA PHE A 38 -3.70 -10.32 9.74
C PHE A 38 -4.00 -11.68 10.41
N GLY A 39 -3.80 -12.80 9.74
CA GLY A 39 -4.21 -14.14 10.19
C GLY A 39 -3.51 -14.61 11.47
N ASP A 40 -2.29 -14.14 11.74
CA ASP A 40 -1.57 -14.42 12.98
C ASP A 40 -0.64 -13.27 13.40
N LYS A 41 0.01 -13.41 14.57
CA LYS A 41 0.94 -12.40 15.11
C LYS A 41 2.14 -12.13 14.20
N PHE A 42 2.66 -13.16 13.52
CA PHE A 42 3.77 -13.03 12.58
C PHE A 42 3.33 -12.39 11.26
N ALA A 43 2.14 -12.69 10.75
CA ALA A 43 1.52 -12.05 9.59
C ALA A 43 1.36 -10.55 9.82
N TRP A 44 0.80 -10.17 10.98
CA TRP A 44 0.69 -8.77 11.36
C TRP A 44 2.07 -8.09 11.46
N GLY A 45 3.03 -8.74 12.13
CA GLY A 45 4.40 -8.24 12.24
C GLY A 45 5.07 -8.04 10.87
N ARG A 46 4.95 -9.01 9.96
CA ARG A 46 5.47 -8.91 8.58
C ARG A 46 4.82 -7.75 7.82
N THR A 47 3.52 -7.59 7.94
CA THR A 47 2.79 -6.47 7.31
C THR A 47 3.29 -5.14 7.85
N ALA A 48 3.42 -4.99 9.17
CA ALA A 48 3.91 -3.77 9.80
C ALA A 48 5.35 -3.43 9.38
N VAL A 49 6.26 -4.41 9.40
CA VAL A 49 7.67 -4.24 9.00
C VAL A 49 7.78 -3.79 7.55
N LYS A 50 6.99 -4.34 6.63
CA LYS A 50 7.00 -3.92 5.22
C LYS A 50 6.32 -2.57 4.99
N THR A 51 5.27 -2.26 5.75
CA THR A 51 4.50 -1.02 5.55
C THR A 51 5.22 0.20 6.13
N THR A 52 5.96 0.03 7.22
CA THR A 52 6.66 1.12 7.93
C THR A 52 7.56 1.96 7.02
N PRO A 53 8.53 1.38 6.27
CA PRO A 53 9.39 2.16 5.40
C PRO A 53 8.61 2.86 4.28
N LEU A 54 7.56 2.24 3.72
CA LEU A 54 6.70 2.86 2.70
C LEU A 54 5.96 4.10 3.25
N LEU A 55 5.50 4.04 4.50
CA LEU A 55 4.87 5.19 5.16
C LEU A 55 5.87 6.33 5.35
N PHE A 56 7.10 6.05 5.78
CA PHE A 56 8.13 7.07 5.93
C PHE A 56 8.54 7.69 4.60
N THR A 57 8.68 6.90 3.54
CA THR A 57 8.94 7.42 2.19
C THR A 57 7.81 8.34 1.74
N GLY A 58 6.55 7.94 1.92
CA GLY A 58 5.39 8.77 1.59
C GLY A 58 5.36 10.09 2.37
N LEU A 59 5.60 10.03 3.69
CA LEU A 59 5.68 11.22 4.54
C LEU A 59 6.82 12.15 4.11
N GLY A 60 8.03 11.64 3.86
CA GLY A 60 9.14 12.43 3.36
C GLY A 60 8.82 13.11 2.02
N MET A 61 8.15 12.39 1.11
CA MET A 61 7.72 12.94 -0.18
C MET A 61 6.74 14.10 -0.01
N THR A 62 5.79 13.99 0.92
CA THR A 62 4.84 15.09 1.19
C THR A 62 5.53 16.35 1.68
N VAL A 63 6.59 16.22 2.50
CA VAL A 63 7.39 17.35 2.97
C VAL A 63 8.19 17.98 1.83
N ALA A 64 8.85 17.16 0.99
CA ALA A 64 9.63 17.64 -0.15
C ALA A 64 8.75 18.42 -1.15
N TRP A 65 7.57 17.89 -1.50
CA TRP A 65 6.62 18.58 -2.36
C TRP A 65 6.08 19.87 -1.75
N ARG A 66 5.89 19.92 -0.43
CA ARG A 66 5.50 21.15 0.28
C ARG A 66 6.58 22.24 0.16
N ALA A 67 7.85 21.84 0.09
CA ALA A 67 8.99 22.73 -0.11
C ALA A 67 9.25 23.09 -1.59
N GLY A 68 8.42 22.61 -2.53
CA GLY A 68 8.63 22.83 -3.97
C GLY A 68 9.76 21.99 -4.57
N ILE A 69 10.30 21.03 -3.82
CA ILE A 69 11.37 20.15 -4.27
C ILE A 69 10.76 18.87 -4.80
N TYR A 70 11.02 18.58 -6.08
CA TYR A 70 10.66 17.31 -6.68
C TYR A 70 11.75 16.29 -6.39
N ASN A 71 11.42 15.24 -5.63
CA ASN A 71 12.32 14.12 -5.38
C ASN A 71 12.11 13.07 -6.48
N VAL A 72 13.16 12.76 -7.23
CA VAL A 72 13.19 11.67 -8.22
C VAL A 72 13.97 10.51 -7.60
N GLY A 73 13.34 9.34 -7.48
CA GLY A 73 13.99 8.15 -6.93
C GLY A 73 13.63 7.82 -5.47
N GLY A 74 12.40 8.15 -5.02
CA GLY A 74 11.90 7.69 -3.72
C GLY A 74 11.92 6.16 -3.56
N GLU A 75 11.75 5.41 -4.65
CA GLU A 75 11.92 3.95 -4.68
C GLU A 75 13.39 3.52 -4.44
N GLY A 76 14.36 4.31 -4.94
CA GLY A 76 15.78 4.10 -4.69
C GLY A 76 16.18 4.44 -3.26
N GLN A 77 15.60 5.49 -2.67
CA GLN A 77 15.77 5.82 -1.25
C GLN A 77 15.20 4.70 -0.37
N TYR A 78 14.01 4.20 -0.69
CA TYR A 78 13.45 3.03 -0.02
C TYR A 78 14.34 1.78 -0.11
N LEU A 79 14.98 1.54 -1.26
CA LEU A 79 15.86 0.39 -1.48
C LEU A 79 17.23 0.52 -0.77
N LEU A 80 17.77 1.73 -0.68
CA LEU A 80 19.09 1.98 -0.08
C LEU A 80 19.06 2.11 1.45
N GLY A 81 17.90 2.46 2.02
CA GLY A 81 17.72 2.69 3.46
C GLY A 81 17.88 4.15 3.83
#